data_AF-A0A0P9U3X9-F1
#
_entry.id   AF-A0A0P9U3X9-F1
#
_cell.length_a   1.000
_cell.length_b   1.000
_cell.length_c   1.000
_cell.angle_alpha   90.00
_cell.angle_beta   90.00
_cell.angle_gamma   90.00
#
_symmetry.space_group_name_H-M   'P 1'
#
loop_
_entity.id
_entity.type
_entity.pdbx_description
1 polymer ?
#
loop_
_entity_poly.entity_id
_entity_poly.type
_entity_poly.pdbx_seq_one_letter_code
_entity_poly.pdbx_strand_id
1 'polypeptide(L)'
;MVGGIADADELVIKQEVKGGAWVYVTRYGAPATDLDTLRFYIDNQIQGTDQEILKQLNKQASFMITDSNVQDVVIRDTQSGVGIDVKGAVYNYYSKQYTDGEKFKSYRVSLNQQDERR
;
A
#
# COMPACT_ATOMS: atom_id res chain seq x y z
N MET A 1 7.54 -0.40 -24.53
CA MET A 1 6.22 0.05 -24.06
C MET A 1 6.17 -0.20 -22.57
N VAL A 2 6.17 0.86 -21.75
CA VAL A 2 5.97 0.71 -20.31
C VAL A 2 4.47 0.47 -20.13
N GLY A 3 4.10 -0.75 -19.73
CA GLY A 3 2.70 -1.13 -19.53
C GLY A 3 2.04 -0.18 -18.55
N GLY A 4 1.01 0.53 -19.02
CA GLY A 4 0.20 1.38 -18.17
C GLY A 4 -0.41 0.51 -17.08
N ILE A 5 -0.08 0.81 -15.83
CA ILE A 5 -0.63 0.11 -14.68
C ILE A 5 -2.13 0.42 -14.69
N ALA A 6 -2.99 -0.61 -14.87
CA ALA A 6 -4.44 -0.42 -14.90
C ALA A 6 -4.95 0.11 -13.56
N ASP A 7 -6.04 0.89 -13.60
CA ASP A 7 -6.69 1.44 -12.41
C ASP A 7 -7.11 0.32 -11.44
N ALA A 8 -6.89 0.53 -10.13
CA ALA A 8 -7.37 -0.40 -9.10
C ALA A 8 -8.90 -0.30 -8.96
N ASP A 9 -9.53 -1.43 -8.59
CA ASP A 9 -10.98 -1.60 -8.56
C ASP A 9 -11.58 -1.18 -7.21
N GLU A 10 -10.84 -1.33 -6.12
CA GLU A 10 -11.36 -1.16 -4.77
C GLU A 10 -10.32 -0.59 -3.80
N LEU A 11 -10.76 0.26 -2.86
CA LEU A 11 -10.00 0.62 -1.67
C LEU A 11 -10.35 -0.37 -0.55
N VAL A 12 -9.39 -1.21 -0.13
CA VAL A 12 -9.64 -2.32 0.80
C VAL A 12 -9.13 -2.06 2.22
N ILE A 13 -8.15 -1.17 2.39
CA ILE A 13 -7.67 -0.74 3.72
C ILE A 13 -7.43 0.78 3.71
N LYS A 14 -7.83 1.42 4.81
CA LYS A 14 -7.52 2.81 5.16
C LYS A 14 -7.22 2.87 6.66
N GLN A 15 -5.93 3.03 7.00
CA GLN A 15 -5.48 2.98 8.39
C GLN A 15 -4.56 4.16 8.72
N GLU A 16 -4.89 4.89 9.78
CA GLU A 16 -3.99 5.89 10.36
C GLU A 16 -2.82 5.20 11.05
N VAL A 17 -1.62 5.79 10.89
CA VAL A 17 -0.40 5.34 11.55
C VAL A 17 0.21 6.48 12.37
N LYS A 18 1.09 6.14 13.31
CA LYS A 18 1.74 7.10 14.19
C LYS A 18 2.41 8.22 13.41
N GLY A 19 2.11 9.46 13.79
CA GLY A 19 2.66 10.65 13.14
C GLY A 19 1.72 11.31 12.13
N GLY A 20 0.48 10.84 12.01
CA GLY A 20 -0.61 11.47 11.26
C GLY A 20 -0.69 11.06 9.79
N ALA A 21 0.17 10.14 9.35
CA ALA A 21 0.09 9.57 8.01
C ALA A 21 -0.98 8.46 7.97
N TRP A 22 -1.39 8.12 6.76
CA TRP A 22 -2.37 7.09 6.47
C TRP A 22 -1.78 6.09 5.48
N VAL A 23 -1.93 4.81 5.80
CA VAL A 23 -1.67 3.73 4.85
C VAL A 23 -2.98 3.38 4.16
N TYR A 24 -2.93 3.39 2.83
CA TYR A 24 -4.02 2.97 1.97
C TYR A 24 -3.60 1.72 1.20
N VAL A 25 -4.52 0.77 1.08
CA VAL A 25 -4.32 -0.43 0.25
C VAL A 25 -5.46 -0.53 -0.73
N THR A 26 -5.14 -0.61 -2.01
CA THR A 26 -6.11 -0.85 -3.08
C THR A 26 -5.95 -2.24 -3.63
N ARG A 27 -7.05 -2.84 -4.10
CA ARG A 27 -7.06 -4.12 -4.81
C ARG A 27 -7.24 -3.86 -6.29
N TYR A 28 -6.39 -4.50 -7.07
CA TYR A 28 -6.57 -4.67 -8.51
C TYR A 28 -6.97 -6.12 -8.77
N GLY A 29 -8.22 -6.30 -9.20
CA GLY A 29 -8.80 -7.56 -9.63
C GLY A 29 -8.24 -7.92 -11.00
N ALA A 30 -7.41 -8.95 -11.06
CA ALA A 30 -6.79 -9.33 -12.32
C ALA A 30 -7.78 -10.14 -13.18
N PRO A 31 -7.64 -10.15 -14.52
CA PRO A 31 -8.38 -11.09 -15.35
C PRO A 31 -8.08 -12.54 -14.93
N ALA A 32 -8.98 -13.49 -15.24
CA ALA A 32 -9.03 -14.85 -14.68
C ALA A 32 -7.75 -15.72 -14.77
N THR A 33 -6.71 -15.26 -15.48
CA THR A 33 -5.41 -15.92 -15.64
C THR A 33 -4.30 -15.36 -14.74
N ASP A 34 -4.58 -14.26 -14.02
CA ASP A 34 -3.64 -13.55 -13.17
C ASP A 34 -4.13 -13.53 -11.72
N LEU A 35 -3.21 -13.28 -10.78
CA LEU A 35 -3.54 -13.15 -9.36
C LEU A 35 -3.98 -11.70 -9.07
N ASP A 36 -4.98 -11.55 -8.21
CA ASP A 36 -5.33 -10.25 -7.63
C ASP A 36 -4.09 -9.66 -6.96
N THR A 37 -3.91 -8.35 -7.12
CA THR A 37 -2.78 -7.65 -6.50
C THR A 37 -3.27 -6.55 -5.58
N LEU A 38 -2.56 -6.40 -4.47
CA LEU A 38 -2.69 -5.29 -3.56
C LEU A 38 -1.60 -4.26 -3.84
N ARG A 39 -1.99 -2.98 -3.88
CA ARG A 39 -1.08 -1.84 -4.01
C ARG A 39 -1.15 -0.98 -2.77
N PHE A 40 0.01 -0.63 -2.24
CA PHE A 40 0.13 0.11 -0.99
C PHE A 40 0.60 1.54 -1.24
N TYR A 41 -0.01 2.46 -0.50
CA TYR A 41 0.25 3.88 -0.55
C TYR A 41 0.35 4.42 0.87
N ILE A 42 1.17 5.44 1.07
CA ILE A 42 1.25 6.17 2.32
C ILE A 42 1.27 7.66 1.99
N ASP A 43 0.39 8.40 2.64
CA ASP A 43 0.21 9.84 2.42
C ASP A 43 -0.40 10.48 3.68
N ASN A 44 -0.60 11.79 3.65
CA ASN A 44 -1.49 12.47 4.58
C ASN A 44 -2.95 11.99 4.39
N GLN A 45 -3.83 12.32 5.32
CA GLN A 45 -5.24 11.94 5.21
C GLN A 45 -5.87 12.52 3.94
N ILE A 46 -6.19 11.64 3.00
CA ILE A 46 -6.99 11.94 1.82
C ILE A 46 -8.46 12.04 2.23
N GLN A 47 -9.07 13.19 1.97
CA GLN A 47 -10.48 13.47 2.24
C GLN A 47 -11.37 13.01 1.08
N GLY A 48 -12.60 12.62 1.40
CA GLY A 48 -13.61 12.20 0.42
C GLY A 48 -14.09 10.78 0.63
N THR A 49 -14.96 10.35 -0.28
CA THR A 49 -15.47 8.98 -0.40
C THR A 49 -14.38 8.02 -0.85
N ASP A 50 -14.57 6.71 -0.64
CA ASP A 50 -13.60 5.70 -1.07
C ASP A 50 -13.33 5.74 -2.58
N GLN A 51 -14.34 6.07 -3.40
CA GLN A 51 -14.16 6.27 -4.84
C GLN A 51 -13.28 7.48 -5.18
N GLU A 52 -13.44 8.58 -4.45
CA GLU A 52 -12.62 9.78 -4.63
C GLU A 52 -11.17 9.54 -4.19
N ILE A 53 -10.99 8.83 -3.06
CA ILE A 53 -9.68 8.40 -2.57
C ILE A 53 -9.02 7.47 -3.61
N LEU A 54 -9.72 6.44 -4.07
CA LEU A 54 -9.23 5.48 -5.07
C LEU A 54 -8.78 6.18 -6.36
N LYS A 55 -9.57 7.15 -6.86
CA LYS A 55 -9.22 7.94 -8.05
C LYS A 55 -7.96 8.78 -7.86
N GLN A 56 -7.68 9.25 -6.65
CA GLN A 56 -6.43 9.95 -6.33
C GLN A 56 -5.26 8.95 -6.26
N LEU A 57 -5.43 7.83 -5.56
CA LEU A 57 -4.41 6.80 -5.41
C LEU A 57 -4.00 6.16 -6.76
N ASN A 58 -4.94 5.98 -7.70
CA ASN A 58 -4.64 5.47 -9.04
C ASN A 58 -3.71 6.37 -9.87
N LYS A 59 -3.58 7.65 -9.50
CA LYS A 59 -2.62 8.60 -10.11
C LYS A 59 -1.27 8.62 -9.41
N GLN A 60 -1.17 8.01 -8.23
CA GLN A 60 0.04 7.97 -7.43
C GLN A 60 0.82 6.68 -7.70
N ALA A 61 2.14 6.75 -7.50
CA ALA A 61 2.95 5.54 -7.53
C ALA A 61 2.80 4.80 -6.19
N SER A 62 2.33 3.55 -6.23
CA SER A 62 2.35 2.68 -5.06
C SER A 62 3.80 2.41 -4.64
N PHE A 63 4.03 2.28 -3.33
CA PHE A 63 5.35 1.95 -2.79
C PHE A 63 5.56 0.44 -2.65
N MET A 64 4.48 -0.33 -2.67
CA MET A 64 4.52 -1.79 -2.63
C MET A 64 3.41 -2.41 -3.48
N ILE A 65 3.70 -3.53 -4.11
CA ILE A 65 2.74 -4.38 -4.83
C ILE A 65 2.96 -5.84 -4.41
N THR A 66 1.88 -6.55 -4.05
CA THR A 66 1.91 -7.96 -3.63
C THR A 66 0.65 -8.69 -4.08
N ASP A 67 0.70 -10.01 -4.25
CA ASP A 67 -0.48 -10.88 -4.45
C ASP A 67 -1.08 -11.42 -3.15
N SER A 68 -0.69 -10.85 -2.00
CA SER A 68 -1.23 -11.26 -0.71
C SER A 68 -2.75 -11.07 -0.64
N ASN A 69 -3.43 -11.95 0.10
CA ASN A 69 -4.81 -11.69 0.47
C ASN A 69 -4.89 -10.53 1.47
N VAL A 70 -5.96 -9.74 1.41
CA VAL A 70 -6.19 -8.60 2.32
C VAL A 70 -6.18 -9.04 3.79
N GLN A 71 -6.70 -10.23 4.09
CA GLN A 71 -6.74 -10.77 5.45
C GLN A 71 -5.34 -11.10 6.03
N ASP A 72 -4.33 -11.27 5.17
CA ASP A 72 -2.96 -11.56 5.57
C ASP A 72 -2.13 -10.27 5.72
N VAL A 73 -2.72 -9.10 5.46
CA VAL A 73 -2.06 -7.80 5.60
C VAL A 73 -2.16 -7.32 7.04
N VAL A 74 -1.02 -7.11 7.69
CA VAL A 74 -0.95 -6.47 9.00
C VAL A 74 -0.13 -5.19 8.90
N ILE A 75 -0.76 -4.07 9.26
CA ILE A 75 -0.10 -2.76 9.33
C ILE A 75 0.06 -2.39 10.81
N ARG A 76 1.30 -2.14 11.21
CA ARG A 76 1.64 -1.77 12.59
C ARG A 76 2.55 -0.55 12.65
N ASP A 77 2.48 0.16 13.76
CA ASP A 77 3.45 1.20 14.07
C ASP A 77 4.81 0.59 14.43
N THR A 78 5.88 1.31 14.08
CA THR A 78 7.24 1.04 14.57
C THR A 78 7.81 2.29 15.20
N GLN A 79 8.97 2.17 15.84
CA GLN A 79 9.66 3.34 16.42
C GLN A 79 10.05 4.38 15.37
N SER A 80 10.26 3.96 14.11
CA SER A 80 10.80 4.79 13.02
C SER A 80 9.90 4.85 11.77
N GLY A 81 8.62 4.47 11.87
CA GLY A 81 7.70 4.47 10.75
C GLY A 81 6.64 3.37 10.83
N VAL A 82 6.42 2.65 9.73
CA VAL A 82 5.37 1.64 9.59
C VAL A 82 5.98 0.27 9.33
N GLY A 83 5.46 -0.76 9.98
CA GLY A 83 5.72 -2.15 9.67
C GLY A 83 4.55 -2.74 8.90
N ILE A 84 4.85 -3.47 7.82
CA ILE A 84 3.86 -4.17 7.00
C ILE A 84 4.26 -5.63 6.95
N ASP A 85 3.35 -6.50 7.39
CA ASP A 85 3.48 -7.94 7.19
C ASP A 85 2.51 -8.38 6.11
N VAL A 86 3.01 -9.27 5.25
CA VAL A 86 2.29 -9.87 4.15
C VAL A 86 2.74 -11.33 3.98
N LYS A 87 1.91 -12.15 3.33
CA LYS A 87 2.24 -13.56 3.08
C LYS A 87 2.53 -13.92 1.62
N GLY A 88 1.94 -13.18 0.69
CA GLY A 88 2.15 -13.37 -0.75
C GLY A 88 3.50 -12.88 -1.24
N ALA A 89 3.75 -13.09 -2.53
CA ALA A 89 4.89 -12.54 -3.24
C ALA A 89 4.84 -11.01 -3.27
N VAL A 90 5.98 -10.36 -3.09
CA VAL A 90 6.14 -8.91 -3.24
C VAL A 90 6.84 -8.63 -4.57
N TYR A 91 6.10 -8.06 -5.52
CA TYR A 91 6.58 -7.79 -6.88
C TYR A 91 7.35 -6.48 -6.99
N ASN A 92 6.99 -5.50 -6.16
CA ASN A 92 7.66 -4.22 -6.08
C ASN A 92 7.62 -3.73 -4.64
N TYR A 93 8.74 -3.21 -4.16
CA TYR A 93 8.82 -2.56 -2.87
C TYR A 93 9.92 -1.51 -2.91
N TYR A 94 9.61 -0.31 -2.45
CA TYR A 94 10.61 0.70 -2.15
C TYR A 94 10.20 1.48 -0.90
N SER A 95 11.17 1.77 -0.04
CA SER A 95 10.99 2.74 1.05
C SER A 95 11.36 4.12 0.51
N LYS A 96 10.36 4.99 0.26
CA LYS A 96 10.61 6.41 0.01
C LYS A 96 10.55 7.20 1.31
N GLN A 97 11.31 8.31 1.35
CA GLN A 97 11.08 9.35 2.34
C GLN A 97 9.80 10.08 1.94
N TYR A 98 8.88 10.26 2.90
CA TYR A 98 7.66 11.05 2.69
C TYR A 98 7.83 12.39 3.40
N THR A 99 7.19 13.42 2.86
CA THR A 99 7.29 14.79 3.40
C THR A 99 5.92 15.19 3.94
N ASP A 100 5.85 15.52 5.21
CA ASP A 100 4.66 16.10 5.85
C ASP A 100 4.84 17.63 5.85
N GLY A 101 4.45 18.28 4.75
CA GLY A 101 4.62 19.73 4.57
C GLY A 101 6.09 20.16 4.61
N GLU A 102 6.48 20.99 5.59
CA GLU A 102 7.85 21.52 5.75
C GLU A 102 8.78 20.62 6.58
N LYS A 103 8.29 19.49 7.11
CA LYS A 103 9.10 18.57 7.93
C LYS A 103 9.27 17.22 7.22
N PHE A 104 10.51 16.88 6.91
CA PHE A 104 10.87 15.54 6.43
C PHE A 104 10.57 14.50 7.53
N LYS A 105 9.49 13.75 7.38
CA LYS A 105 9.24 12.54 8.19
C LYS A 105 9.56 11.32 7.33
N SER A 106 10.79 10.85 7.46
CA SER A 106 11.18 9.58 6.84
C SER A 106 10.42 8.43 7.53
N TYR A 107 9.30 8.01 6.95
CA TYR A 107 8.70 6.73 7.32
C TYR A 107 9.56 5.62 6.72
N ARG A 108 10.29 4.90 7.58
CA ARG A 108 10.88 3.63 7.16
C ARG A 108 9.77 2.59 7.13
N VAL A 109 9.51 2.02 5.95
CA VAL A 109 8.60 0.89 5.83
C VAL A 109 9.41 -0.37 6.10
N SER A 110 9.10 -1.11 7.15
CA SER A 110 9.70 -2.43 7.38
C SER A 110 8.77 -3.49 6.80
N LEU A 111 9.27 -4.31 5.86
CA LEU A 111 8.51 -5.39 5.24
C LEU A 111 8.92 -6.72 5.88
N ASN A 112 7.95 -7.48 6.36
CA ASN A 112 8.14 -8.87 6.74
C ASN A 112 7.29 -9.75 5.82
N GLN A 113 7.93 -10.55 4.98
CA GLN A 113 7.26 -11.50 4.11
C GLN A 113 7.36 -12.88 4.75
N GLN A 114 6.21 -13.50 5.03
CA GLN A 114 6.16 -14.85 5.60
C GLN A 114 5.62 -15.81 4.55
N ASP A 115 6.38 -16.84 4.22
CA ASP A 115 5.90 -17.92 3.38
C ASP A 115 4.89 -18.78 4.17
N GLU A 116 3.80 -19.19 3.54
CA GLU A 116 2.96 -20.24 4.11
C GLU A 116 3.77 -21.54 4.05
N ARG A 117 4.39 -21.90 5.18
CA ARG A 117 4.95 -23.25 5.32
C ARG A 117 3.83 -24.25 5.00
N ARG A 118 4.05 -25.02 3.93
CA ARG A 118 3.32 -26.24 3.56
C ARG A 118 2.90 -27.08 4.75
#